data_AF-A0A423UQB3-F1
#
_entry.id   AF-A0A423UQB3-F1
#
_cell.length_a   1.000
_cell.length_b   1.000
_cell.length_c   1.000
_cell.angle_alpha   90.00
_cell.angle_beta   90.00
_cell.angle_gamma   90.00
#
_symmetry.space_group_name_H-M   'P 1'
#
loop_
_entity.id
_entity.type
_entity.pdbx_description
1 polymer ?
#
loop_
_entity_poly.entity_id
_entity_poly.type
_entity_poly.pdbx_seq_one_letter_code
_entity_poly.pdbx_strand_id
1 'polypeptide(L)'
;MRNENARIALEAERREQQAERIATDRAAATVKAAQDEKNAALIALEAARLREEAARVEAAAVEAEDVARLSPRERNERRVARMLLEAAESEAGITLEAVPLADIQSELGFGRTTASEMRAAALTLLQDGYRPTA
;
A
#
# COMPACT_ATOMS: atom_id res chain seq x y z
N MET A 1 -51.05 -9.92 -53.72
CA MET A 1 -50.42 -11.24 -53.47
C MET A 1 -48.93 -11.25 -53.81
N ARG A 2 -48.47 -11.46 -55.06
CA ARG A 2 -47.02 -11.59 -55.36
C ARG A 2 -46.15 -10.37 -55.00
N ASN A 3 -46.61 -9.15 -55.26
CA ASN A 3 -45.87 -7.91 -54.95
C ASN A 3 -45.82 -7.57 -53.45
N GLU A 4 -46.79 -8.05 -52.69
CA GLU A 4 -46.88 -7.82 -51.24
C GLU A 4 -45.98 -8.79 -50.48
N ASN A 5 -45.96 -10.05 -50.91
CA ASN A 5 -45.01 -11.05 -50.41
C ASN A 5 -43.54 -10.63 -50.67
N ALA A 6 -43.26 -10.00 -51.82
CA ALA A 6 -41.92 -9.50 -52.13
C ALA A 6 -41.50 -8.32 -51.22
N ARG A 7 -42.44 -7.43 -50.86
CA ARG A 7 -42.19 -6.34 -49.91
C ARG A 7 -41.92 -6.87 -48.50
N ILE A 8 -42.73 -7.83 -48.04
CA ILE A 8 -42.57 -8.48 -46.74
C ILE A 8 -41.21 -9.18 -46.65
N ALA A 9 -40.78 -9.87 -47.71
CA ALA A 9 -39.48 -10.53 -47.74
C ALA A 9 -38.31 -9.53 -47.64
N LEU A 10 -38.38 -8.40 -48.37
CA LEU A 10 -37.34 -7.36 -48.33
C LEU A 10 -37.26 -6.66 -46.96
N GLU A 11 -38.40 -6.43 -46.31
CA GLU A 11 -38.43 -5.87 -44.95
C GLU A 11 -37.90 -6.85 -43.90
N ALA A 12 -38.19 -8.15 -44.06
CA ALA A 12 -37.63 -9.19 -43.21
C ALA A 12 -36.11 -9.26 -43.34
N GLU A 13 -35.58 -9.23 -44.56
CA GLU A 13 -34.13 -9.23 -44.83
C GLU A 13 -33.44 -8.00 -44.22
N ARG A 14 -34.03 -6.81 -44.35
CA ARG A 14 -33.48 -5.60 -43.70
C ARG A 14 -33.48 -5.69 -42.17
N ARG A 15 -34.52 -6.26 -41.57
CA ARG A 15 -34.58 -6.46 -40.12
C ARG A 15 -33.53 -7.46 -39.65
N GLU A 16 -33.31 -8.53 -40.41
CA GLU A 16 -32.27 -9.52 -40.13
C GLU A 16 -30.87 -8.91 -40.21
N GLN A 17 -30.56 -8.18 -41.28
CA GLN A 17 -29.28 -7.46 -41.42
C GLN A 17 -29.07 -6.42 -40.30
N GLN A 18 -30.13 -5.72 -39.89
CA GLN A 18 -30.04 -4.78 -38.78
C GLN A 18 -29.82 -5.50 -37.44
N ALA A 19 -30.48 -6.63 -37.21
CA ALA A 19 -30.29 -7.45 -36.01
C ALA A 19 -28.86 -8.01 -35.94
N GLU A 20 -28.29 -8.46 -37.06
CA GLU A 20 -26.92 -8.95 -37.14
C GLU A 20 -25.90 -7.85 -36.86
N ARG A 21 -26.12 -6.64 -37.39
CA ARG A 21 -25.28 -5.45 -37.07
C ARG A 21 -25.34 -5.13 -35.58
N ILE A 22 -26.54 -5.08 -34.99
CA ILE A 22 -26.71 -4.81 -33.56
C ILE A 22 -26.02 -5.90 -32.72
N ALA A 23 -26.12 -7.16 -33.11
CA ALA A 23 -25.47 -8.27 -32.41
C ALA A 23 -23.94 -8.13 -32.48
N THR A 24 -23.40 -7.78 -33.65
CA THR A 24 -21.96 -7.56 -33.87
C THR A 24 -21.46 -6.38 -33.06
N ASP A 25 -22.16 -5.25 -33.08
CA ASP A 25 -21.79 -4.05 -32.31
C ASP A 25 -21.81 -4.32 -30.80
N ARG A 26 -22.80 -5.08 -30.32
CA ARG A 26 -22.86 -5.50 -28.92
C ARG A 26 -21.69 -6.41 -28.54
N ALA A 27 -21.36 -7.38 -29.39
CA ALA A 27 -20.22 -8.27 -29.15
C ALA A 27 -18.89 -7.49 -29.16
N ALA A 28 -18.72 -6.51 -30.06
CA ALA A 28 -17.54 -5.65 -30.07
C ALA A 28 -17.47 -4.76 -28.81
N ALA A 29 -18.61 -4.22 -28.36
CA ALA A 29 -18.69 -3.40 -27.17
C ALA A 29 -18.34 -4.19 -25.89
N THR A 30 -18.79 -5.45 -25.78
CA THR A 30 -18.45 -6.28 -24.61
C THR A 30 -16.97 -6.64 -24.57
N VAL A 31 -16.36 -6.98 -25.72
CA VAL A 31 -14.91 -7.24 -25.81
C VAL A 31 -14.12 -5.98 -25.44
N LYS A 32 -14.53 -4.81 -25.95
CA LYS A 32 -13.88 -3.55 -25.62
C LYS A 32 -13.99 -3.23 -24.13
N ALA A 33 -15.18 -3.37 -23.55
CA ALA A 33 -15.39 -3.14 -22.12
C ALA A 33 -14.50 -4.04 -21.24
N ALA A 34 -14.40 -5.33 -21.59
CA ALA A 34 -13.52 -6.27 -20.87
C ALA A 34 -12.03 -5.90 -21.01
N GLN A 35 -11.61 -5.42 -22.19
CA GLN A 35 -10.24 -4.97 -22.39
C GLN A 35 -9.93 -3.68 -21.63
N ASP A 36 -10.88 -2.73 -21.60
CA ASP A 36 -10.75 -1.47 -20.86
C ASP A 36 -10.67 -1.75 -19.35
N GLU A 37 -11.49 -2.66 -18.83
CA GLU A 37 -11.44 -3.09 -17.42
C GLU A 37 -10.10 -3.75 -17.07
N LYS A 38 -9.61 -4.66 -17.92
CA LYS A 38 -8.29 -5.27 -17.74
C LYS A 38 -7.18 -4.23 -17.72
N ASN A 39 -7.21 -3.27 -18.66
CA ASN A 39 -6.21 -2.21 -18.74
C ASN A 39 -6.27 -1.31 -17.49
N ALA A 40 -7.46 -0.95 -17.03
CA ALA A 40 -7.64 -0.18 -15.80
C ALA A 40 -7.07 -0.91 -14.57
N ALA A 41 -7.29 -2.22 -14.46
CA ALA A 41 -6.73 -3.03 -13.38
C ALA A 41 -5.19 -3.10 -13.43
N LEU A 42 -4.60 -3.21 -14.63
CA LEU A 42 -3.15 -3.20 -14.79
C LEU A 42 -2.54 -1.86 -14.40
N ILE A 43 -3.14 -0.74 -14.81
CA ILE A 43 -2.69 0.61 -14.44
C ILE A 43 -2.78 0.80 -12.92
N ALA A 44 -3.88 0.35 -12.29
CA ALA A 44 -4.04 0.43 -10.85
C ALA A 44 -2.97 -0.38 -10.10
N LEU A 45 -2.64 -1.58 -10.59
CA LEU A 45 -1.59 -2.43 -10.04
C LEU A 45 -0.20 -1.78 -10.17
N GLU A 46 0.11 -1.23 -11.34
CA GLU A 46 1.38 -0.54 -11.58
C GLU A 46 1.52 0.71 -10.71
N ALA A 47 0.46 1.50 -10.58
CA ALA A 47 0.44 2.65 -9.68
C ALA A 47 0.64 2.24 -8.20
N ALA A 48 0.06 1.12 -7.76
CA ALA A 48 0.28 0.59 -6.42
C ALA A 48 1.75 0.18 -6.20
N ARG A 49 2.35 -0.52 -7.18
CA ARG A 49 3.76 -0.92 -7.14
C ARG A 49 4.70 0.29 -7.07
N LEU A 50 4.45 1.32 -7.88
CA LEU A 50 5.28 2.53 -7.87
C LEU A 50 5.18 3.28 -6.54
N ARG A 51 4.00 3.30 -5.90
CA ARG A 51 3.86 3.89 -4.55
C ARG A 51 4.61 3.08 -3.50
N GLU A 52 4.55 1.76 -3.57
CA GLU A 52 5.31 0.89 -2.67
C GLU A 52 6.83 1.09 -2.85
N GLU A 53 7.30 1.16 -4.10
CA GLU A 53 8.71 1.41 -4.40
C GLU A 53 9.16 2.79 -3.90
N ALA A 54 8.35 3.84 -4.12
CA ALA A 54 8.62 5.17 -3.61
C ALA A 54 8.74 5.18 -2.08
N ALA A 55 7.80 4.56 -1.37
CA ALA A 55 7.83 4.46 0.10
C ALA A 55 9.10 3.74 0.60
N ARG A 56 9.53 2.67 -0.10
CA ARG A 56 10.77 1.96 0.25
C ARG A 56 12.02 2.83 0.03
N VAL A 57 12.07 3.57 -1.07
CA VAL A 57 13.20 4.47 -1.38
C VAL A 57 13.26 5.62 -0.36
N GLU A 58 12.13 6.20 0.01
CA GLU A 58 12.04 7.25 1.03
C GLU A 58 12.50 6.72 2.40
N ALA A 59 12.03 5.55 2.81
CA ALA A 59 12.49 4.91 4.05
C ALA A 59 14.00 4.66 4.04
N ALA A 60 14.55 4.13 2.95
CA ALA A 60 15.99 3.90 2.81
C ALA A 60 16.80 5.20 2.83
N ALA A 61 16.26 6.29 2.28
CA ALA A 61 16.92 7.60 2.32
C ALA A 61 16.97 8.16 3.75
N VAL A 62 15.89 8.04 4.51
CA VAL A 62 15.85 8.44 5.93
C VAL A 62 16.84 7.62 6.74
N GLU A 63 16.90 6.30 6.53
CA GLU A 63 17.89 5.45 7.19
C GLU A 63 19.33 5.85 6.86
N ALA A 64 19.63 6.15 5.59
CA ALA A 64 20.95 6.59 5.17
C ALA A 64 21.33 7.95 5.80
N GLU A 65 20.38 8.88 5.91
CA GLU A 65 20.57 10.16 6.57
C GLU A 65 20.83 10.00 8.07
N ASP A 66 20.07 9.13 8.74
CA ASP A 66 20.28 8.77 10.15
C ASP A 66 21.67 8.13 10.36
N VAL A 67 22.11 7.24 9.46
CA VAL A 67 23.46 6.65 9.50
C VAL A 67 24.55 7.71 9.36
N ALA A 68 24.33 8.72 8.51
CA ALA A 68 25.30 9.79 8.29
C ALA A 68 25.36 10.79 9.45
N ARG A 69 24.24 11.05 10.14
CA ARG A 69 24.14 12.10 11.17
C ARG A 69 24.26 11.62 12.60
N LEU A 70 23.86 10.38 12.90
CA LEU A 70 23.70 9.90 14.27
C LEU A 70 24.77 8.88 14.64
N SER A 71 25.22 8.95 15.88
CA SER A 71 26.04 7.91 16.47
C SER A 71 25.28 6.57 16.52
N PRO A 72 25.98 5.43 16.59
CA PRO A 72 25.33 4.12 16.78
C PRO A 72 24.39 4.08 17.99
N ARG A 73 24.73 4.81 19.08
CA ARG A 73 23.90 4.86 20.28
C ARG A 73 22.57 5.59 20.02
N GLU A 74 22.62 6.80 19.45
CA GLU A 74 21.43 7.59 19.15
C GLU A 74 20.48 6.88 18.18
N ARG A 75 21.03 6.13 17.20
CA ARG A 75 20.22 5.28 16.30
C ARG A 75 19.45 4.19 17.05
N ASN A 76 20.11 3.55 18.02
CA ASN A 76 19.48 2.51 18.83
C ASN A 76 18.43 3.10 19.77
N GLU A 77 18.68 4.26 20.37
CA GLU A 77 17.69 4.99 21.18
C GLU A 77 16.43 5.32 20.35
N ARG A 78 16.60 5.80 19.11
CA ARG A 78 15.48 6.03 18.17
C ARG A 78 14.75 4.75 17.78
N ARG A 79 15.47 3.63 17.61
CA ARG A 79 14.86 2.34 17.29
C ARG A 79 14.01 1.83 18.44
N VAL A 80 14.49 1.91 19.67
CA VAL A 80 13.70 1.57 20.87
C VAL A 80 12.52 2.53 21.06
N ALA A 81 12.69 3.82 20.74
CA ALA A 81 11.59 4.79 20.78
C ALA A 81 10.46 4.43 19.79
N ARG A 82 10.80 3.94 18.59
CA ARG A 82 9.82 3.41 17.63
C ARG A 82 9.10 2.17 18.18
N MET A 83 9.83 1.23 18.80
CA MET A 83 9.21 0.05 19.43
C MET A 83 8.20 0.45 20.53
N LEU A 84 8.54 1.46 21.35
CA LEU A 84 7.65 1.98 22.40
C LEU A 84 6.38 2.61 21.82
N LEU A 85 6.49 3.33 20.70
CA LEU A 85 5.34 3.92 20.00
C LEU A 85 4.43 2.84 19.43
N GLU A 86 5.00 1.85 18.75
CA GLU A 86 4.25 0.73 18.15
C GLU A 86 3.48 -0.07 19.21
N ALA A 87 4.12 -0.35 20.35
CA ALA A 87 3.45 -0.98 21.49
C ALA A 87 2.34 -0.09 22.08
N ALA A 88 2.57 1.22 22.16
CA ALA A 88 1.60 2.17 22.71
C ALA A 88 0.38 2.41 21.82
N GLU A 89 0.41 2.14 20.51
CA GLU A 89 -0.81 2.17 19.68
C GLU A 89 -1.85 1.14 20.15
N SER A 90 -1.41 0.11 20.87
CA SER A 90 -2.26 -0.95 21.40
C SER A 90 -2.66 -0.76 22.88
N GLU A 91 -2.05 0.18 23.61
CA GLU A 91 -2.28 0.45 25.04
C GLU A 91 -2.61 1.93 25.30
N ALA A 92 -3.20 2.26 26.46
CA ALA A 92 -3.54 3.63 26.82
C ALA A 92 -2.32 4.45 27.27
N GLY A 93 -1.39 4.73 26.35
CA GLY A 93 -0.26 5.65 26.55
C GLY A 93 1.12 4.99 26.52
N ILE A 94 2.15 5.81 26.28
CA ILE A 94 3.54 5.37 26.19
C ILE A 94 4.12 5.24 27.60
N THR A 95 4.42 4.01 28.02
CA THR A 95 5.09 3.69 29.28
C THR A 95 6.42 2.99 29.03
N LEU A 96 7.32 2.94 30.01
CA LEU A 96 8.58 2.19 29.88
C LEU A 96 8.32 0.69 29.72
N GLU A 97 7.25 0.19 30.33
CA GLU A 97 6.92 -1.22 30.40
C GLU A 97 6.21 -1.72 29.14
N ALA A 98 5.76 -0.81 28.26
CA ALA A 98 5.10 -1.13 26.99
C ALA A 98 5.92 -2.09 26.11
N VAL A 99 7.26 -2.00 26.20
CA VAL A 99 8.16 -2.95 25.54
C VAL A 99 8.98 -3.72 26.59
N PRO A 100 8.82 -5.05 26.68
CA PRO A 100 9.64 -5.91 27.54
C PRO A 100 11.14 -5.79 27.24
N LEU A 101 11.97 -5.85 28.29
CA LEU A 101 13.43 -5.81 28.14
C LEU A 101 13.96 -6.99 27.32
N ALA A 102 13.27 -8.13 27.32
CA ALA A 102 13.66 -9.30 26.54
C ALA A 102 13.59 -9.02 25.04
N ASP A 103 12.56 -8.28 24.60
CA ASP A 103 12.35 -7.97 23.19
C ASP A 103 13.44 -7.02 22.67
N ILE A 104 13.80 -6.01 23.47
CA ILE A 104 14.90 -5.09 23.16
C ILE A 104 16.25 -5.84 23.09
N GLN A 105 16.49 -6.77 24.00
CA GLN A 105 17.70 -7.59 23.99
C GLN A 105 17.78 -8.46 22.73
N SER A 106 16.65 -9.10 22.36
CA SER A 106 16.57 -9.94 21.17
C SER A 106 16.77 -9.13 19.89
N GLU A 107 16.10 -7.97 19.79
CA GLU A 107 16.10 -7.13 18.58
C GLU A 107 17.46 -6.46 18.33
N LEU A 108 18.14 -6.02 19.38
CA LEU A 108 19.37 -5.21 19.28
C LEU A 108 20.64 -5.93 19.73
N GLY A 109 20.52 -7.17 20.22
CA GLY A 109 21.66 -7.95 20.73
C GLY A 109 22.28 -7.38 22.01
N PHE A 110 21.51 -6.61 22.78
CA PHE A 110 22.00 -5.96 24.00
C PHE A 110 21.95 -6.88 25.21
N GLY A 111 22.82 -6.59 26.19
CA GLY A 111 22.67 -7.11 27.54
C GLY A 111 21.52 -6.41 28.27
N ARG A 112 20.97 -7.06 29.31
CA ARG A 112 19.82 -6.56 30.08
C ARG A 112 20.00 -5.12 30.59
N THR A 113 21.18 -4.77 31.10
CA THR A 113 21.47 -3.41 31.60
C THR A 113 21.39 -2.38 30.47
N THR A 114 22.06 -2.64 29.35
CA THR A 114 22.04 -1.75 28.18
C THR A 114 20.65 -1.63 27.59
N ALA A 115 19.88 -2.71 27.50
CA ALA A 115 18.49 -2.66 27.06
C ALA A 115 17.63 -1.75 27.96
N SER A 116 17.83 -1.83 29.28
CA SER A 116 17.13 -0.96 30.23
C SER A 116 17.51 0.52 30.07
N GLU A 117 18.79 0.81 29.89
CA GLU A 117 19.27 2.18 29.63
C GLU A 117 18.70 2.74 28.32
N MET A 118 18.72 1.95 27.24
CA MET A 118 18.19 2.35 25.94
C MET A 118 16.68 2.62 25.99
N ARG A 119 15.94 1.82 26.75
CA ARG A 119 14.50 2.02 26.96
C ARG A 119 14.21 3.32 27.72
N ALA A 120 15.00 3.62 28.75
CA ALA A 120 14.89 4.89 29.48
C ALA A 120 15.20 6.09 28.59
N ALA A 121 16.33 6.04 27.86
CA ALA A 121 16.72 7.11 26.93
C ALA A 121 15.69 7.31 25.82
N ALA A 122 15.13 6.22 25.28
CA ALA A 122 14.08 6.25 24.28
C ALA A 122 12.79 6.92 24.79
N LEU A 123 12.37 6.67 26.04
CA LEU A 123 11.22 7.36 26.60
C LEU A 123 11.50 8.86 26.75
N THR A 124 12.67 9.23 27.27
CA THR A 124 13.08 10.64 27.36
C THR A 124 13.05 11.30 25.99
N LEU A 125 13.57 10.63 24.96
CA LEU A 125 13.56 11.11 23.58
C LEU A 125 12.13 11.43 23.10
N LEU A 126 11.17 10.54 23.39
CA LEU A 126 9.76 10.75 23.05
C LEU A 126 9.12 11.89 23.84
N GLN A 127 9.49 12.06 25.11
CA GLN A 127 9.03 13.16 25.96
C GLN A 127 9.59 14.51 25.49
N ASP A 128 10.84 14.52 25.01
CA ASP A 128 11.53 15.70 24.46
C ASP A 128 11.04 16.08 23.06
N GLY A 129 10.07 15.34 22.51
CA GLY A 129 9.35 15.71 21.29
C GLY A 129 9.83 14.99 20.02
N TYR A 130 10.66 13.94 20.14
CA TYR A 130 10.93 13.09 18.99
C TYR A 130 9.63 12.46 18.48
N ARG A 131 9.34 12.71 17.21
CA ARG A 131 8.23 12.12 16.47
C ARG A 131 8.82 11.56 15.18
N PRO A 132 9.00 10.23 15.08
CA PRO A 132 9.44 9.64 13.82
C PRO A 132 8.40 9.98 12.75
N THR A 133 8.83 10.64 11.67
CA THR A 133 7.99 10.81 10.49
C THR A 133 7.82 9.45 9.86
N ALA A 134 6.56 9.01 9.75
CA ALA A 134 6.16 7.78 9.08
C ALA A 134 6.59 7.79 7.60
#